data_AF-A0A7Y3EWK5-F1
#
_entry.id   AF-A0A7Y3EWK5-F1
#
_cell.length_a   1.000
_cell.length_b   1.000
_cell.length_c   1.000
_cell.angle_alpha   90.00
_cell.angle_beta   90.00
_cell.angle_gamma   90.00
#
_symmetry.space_group_name_H-M   'P 1'
#
loop_
_entity.id
_entity.type
_entity.pdbx_description
1 polymer ?
#
loop_
_entity_poly.entity_id
_entity_poly.type
_entity_poly.pdbx_seq_one_letter_code
_entity_poly.pdbx_strand_id
1 'polypeptide(L)'
;MQQGFKCFIMNINDSTNNRVLAAIELELQEQIIKEEFEHIQKNKHSNSLWGHSERVAITAERLGLGEGLDPTVCRLAGLFHDAGKFCGGSYHKGDKPEEKRSVEVLRKLTRGKGIATNLVDQVEESILQLYRQDPDQTLLTKVLYDADNLDKLGLLGIANYFVKIGLRGSGLSSSVLHKATVELTYARHAPDCLTTETGREIARKRAPKTITFFRQLLDSLREDGLFDFRIKEVVFNNLLLDVVTPALCKCGHQFSQKISEVPGIKCSEIHLAHICHSCQSNYELRFCRPRLIE
;
A
#
# COMPACT_ATOMS: atom_id res chain seq x y z
N MET A 1 3.06 31.61 -19.68
CA MET A 1 2.35 31.88 -18.42
C MET A 1 2.91 30.97 -17.33
N GLN A 2 3.85 31.49 -16.54
CA GLN A 2 4.33 30.85 -15.32
C GLN A 2 3.37 31.25 -14.19
N GLN A 3 2.60 30.30 -13.65
CA GLN A 3 1.92 30.50 -12.37
C GLN A 3 2.79 29.91 -11.27
N GLY A 4 3.29 30.81 -10.42
CA GLY A 4 4.20 30.52 -9.32
C GLY A 4 3.56 29.67 -8.23
N PHE A 5 4.30 28.66 -7.78
CA PHE A 5 4.10 28.06 -6.47
C PHE A 5 4.43 29.10 -5.41
N LYS A 6 3.40 29.69 -4.80
CA LYS A 6 3.54 30.47 -3.57
C LYS A 6 3.91 29.50 -2.45
N CYS A 7 5.18 29.51 -2.07
CA CYS A 7 5.64 28.96 -0.80
C CYS A 7 4.93 29.73 0.31
N PHE A 8 3.95 29.10 0.98
CA PHE A 8 3.30 29.69 2.14
C PHE A 8 4.20 29.45 3.35
N ILE A 9 4.73 30.54 3.89
CA ILE A 9 5.48 30.57 5.13
C ILE A 9 4.49 30.26 6.27
N MET A 10 4.79 29.18 7.00
CA MET A 10 4.14 28.71 8.22
C MET A 10 4.06 29.81 9.29
N ASN A 11 2.94 29.82 10.02
CA ASN A 11 2.62 30.81 11.06
C ASN A 11 3.56 30.62 12.27
N ILE A 12 3.88 31.67 13.01
CA ILE A 12 4.94 31.66 14.06
C ILE A 12 4.65 30.71 15.25
N ASN A 13 3.42 30.17 15.38
CA ASN A 13 3.07 29.07 16.30
C ASN A 13 3.51 27.67 15.80
N ASP A 14 3.95 27.53 14.54
CA ASP A 14 4.37 26.26 13.92
C ASP A 14 5.77 25.79 14.34
N SER A 15 6.66 26.69 14.76
CA SER A 15 8.09 26.35 14.89
C SER A 15 8.37 25.33 16.01
N THR A 16 7.62 25.41 17.12
CA THR A 16 7.74 24.47 18.24
C THR A 16 7.09 23.13 17.92
N ASN A 17 5.87 23.15 17.35
CA ASN A 17 5.18 21.92 16.95
C ASN A 17 5.95 21.16 15.87
N ASN A 18 6.54 21.86 14.90
CA ASN A 18 7.39 21.25 13.88
C ASN A 18 8.65 20.61 14.48
N ARG A 19 9.29 21.27 15.47
CA ARG A 19 10.45 20.69 16.16
C ARG A 19 10.08 19.45 16.97
N VAL A 20 8.94 19.49 17.67
CA VAL A 20 8.40 18.35 18.41
C VAL A 20 8.09 17.18 17.47
N LEU A 21 7.40 17.46 16.35
CA LEU A 21 7.03 16.47 15.36
C LEU A 21 8.27 15.84 14.72
N ALA A 22 9.26 16.64 14.35
CA ALA A 22 10.53 16.15 13.81
C ALA A 22 11.28 15.25 14.82
N ALA A 23 11.26 15.58 16.11
CA ALA A 23 11.87 14.73 17.14
C ALA A 23 11.12 13.40 17.31
N ILE A 24 9.77 13.42 17.29
CA ILE A 24 8.95 12.20 17.32
C ILE A 24 9.21 11.32 16.09
N GLU A 25 9.31 11.94 14.91
CA GLU A 25 9.56 11.27 13.65
C GLU A 25 10.93 10.59 13.64
N LEU A 26 11.97 11.28 14.12
CA LEU A 26 13.31 10.72 14.24
C LEU A 26 13.35 9.52 15.19
N GLU A 27 12.73 9.62 16.37
CA GLU A 27 12.67 8.51 17.32
C GLU A 27 11.89 7.31 16.75
N LEU A 28 10.79 7.58 16.02
CA LEU A 28 10.03 6.53 15.35
C LEU A 28 10.86 5.86 14.23
N GLN A 29 11.58 6.64 13.44
CA GLN A 29 12.48 6.14 12.40
C GLN A 29 13.53 5.19 12.98
N GLU A 30 14.22 5.63 14.02
CA GLU A 30 15.23 4.82 14.71
C GLU A 30 14.63 3.52 15.26
N GLN A 31 13.44 3.59 15.85
CA GLN A 31 12.74 2.41 16.36
C GLN A 31 12.36 1.45 15.23
N ILE A 32 11.74 1.92 14.14
CA ILE A 32 11.32 1.09 13.01
C ILE A 32 12.52 0.42 12.33
N ILE A 33 13.60 1.17 12.07
CA ILE A 33 14.81 0.63 11.44
C ILE A 33 15.42 -0.47 12.32
N LYS A 34 15.48 -0.24 13.63
CA LYS A 34 15.98 -1.23 14.58
C LYS A 34 15.12 -2.50 14.57
N GLU A 35 13.80 -2.37 14.67
CA GLU A 35 12.87 -3.49 14.70
C GLU A 35 12.85 -4.28 13.38
N GLU A 36 12.90 -3.60 12.23
CA GLU A 36 13.01 -4.22 10.90
C GLU A 36 14.33 -4.99 10.77
N PHE A 37 15.44 -4.41 11.23
CA PHE A 37 16.74 -5.08 11.24
C PHE A 37 16.74 -6.35 12.11
N GLU A 38 16.20 -6.26 13.33
CA GLU A 38 16.07 -7.41 14.25
C GLU A 38 15.16 -8.51 13.67
N HIS A 39 14.13 -8.15 12.90
CA HIS A 39 13.23 -9.10 12.27
C HIS A 39 13.88 -9.88 11.10
N ILE A 40 14.67 -9.21 10.27
CA ILE A 40 15.19 -9.79 9.03
C ILE A 40 16.31 -10.82 9.27
N GLN A 41 16.94 -10.83 10.46
CA GLN A 41 17.87 -11.86 10.98
C GLN A 41 18.98 -12.38 10.03
N LYS A 42 19.31 -11.69 8.92
CA LYS A 42 20.32 -12.13 7.93
C LYS A 42 20.87 -10.97 7.11
N ASN A 43 21.86 -10.20 7.60
CA ASN A 43 22.75 -9.29 6.83
C ASN A 43 22.11 -8.49 5.67
N LYS A 44 20.81 -8.19 5.74
CA LYS A 44 20.04 -7.52 4.70
C LYS A 44 19.44 -6.31 5.36
N HIS A 45 20.05 -5.16 5.11
CA HIS A 45 19.43 -3.88 5.44
C HIS A 45 18.25 -3.67 4.47
N SER A 46 17.04 -3.58 5.00
CA SER A 46 15.95 -2.91 4.30
C SER A 46 15.38 -1.84 5.22
N ASN A 47 15.16 -0.65 4.66
CA ASN A 47 14.40 0.42 5.30
C ASN A 47 13.02 0.47 4.64
N SER A 48 12.44 -0.71 4.37
CA SER A 48 11.27 -0.82 3.53
C SER A 48 10.02 -0.36 4.28
N LEU A 49 9.97 -0.60 5.59
CA LEU A 49 8.86 -0.15 6.43
C LEU A 49 8.93 1.35 6.67
N TRP A 50 10.09 1.88 7.08
CA TRP A 50 10.25 3.32 7.28
C TRP A 50 9.94 4.10 6.00
N GLY A 51 10.53 3.70 4.88
CA GLY A 51 10.30 4.37 3.61
C GLY A 51 8.83 4.34 3.19
N HIS A 52 8.08 3.28 3.53
CA HIS A 52 6.64 3.24 3.33
C HIS A 52 5.91 4.22 4.26
N SER A 53 6.14 4.17 5.58
CA SER A 53 5.52 5.07 6.55
C SER A 53 5.74 6.55 6.22
N GLU A 54 6.96 6.93 5.81
CA GLU A 54 7.29 8.30 5.41
C GLU A 54 6.49 8.76 4.18
N ARG A 55 6.43 7.93 3.13
CA ARG A 55 5.68 8.26 1.90
C ARG A 55 4.18 8.32 2.14
N VAL A 56 3.65 7.43 2.98
CA VAL A 56 2.24 7.46 3.40
C VAL A 56 1.97 8.72 4.21
N ALA A 57 2.84 9.10 5.16
CA ALA A 57 2.70 10.32 5.94
C ALA A 57 2.67 11.59 5.08
N ILE A 58 3.61 11.72 4.14
CA ILE A 58 3.64 12.85 3.19
C ILE A 58 2.39 12.88 2.32
N THR A 59 1.91 11.71 1.88
CA THR A 59 0.69 11.61 1.07
C THR A 59 -0.54 11.96 1.90
N ALA A 60 -0.66 11.45 3.12
CA ALA A 60 -1.75 11.73 4.04
C ALA A 60 -1.81 13.22 4.40
N GLU A 61 -0.67 13.86 4.66
CA GLU A 61 -0.56 15.29 4.90
C GLU A 61 -1.13 16.10 3.72
N ARG A 62 -0.74 15.74 2.48
CA ARG A 62 -1.25 16.38 1.26
C ARG A 62 -2.75 16.15 1.05
N LEU A 63 -3.24 14.94 1.27
CA LEU A 63 -4.66 14.61 1.18
C LEU A 63 -5.46 15.39 2.23
N GLY A 64 -5.00 15.37 3.48
CA GLY A 64 -5.62 16.10 4.58
C GLY A 64 -5.80 17.58 4.30
N LEU A 65 -4.77 18.24 3.74
CA LEU A 65 -4.87 19.64 3.31
C LEU A 65 -5.96 19.87 2.25
N GLY A 66 -6.12 18.93 1.29
CA GLY A 66 -7.17 18.98 0.27
C GLY A 66 -8.58 18.76 0.84
N GLU A 67 -8.68 17.96 1.90
CA GLU A 67 -9.94 17.64 2.58
C GLU A 67 -10.25 18.57 3.79
N GLY A 68 -9.40 19.56 4.06
CA GLY A 68 -9.58 20.51 5.17
C GLY A 68 -9.27 19.95 6.57
N LEU A 69 -8.48 18.88 6.66
CA LEU A 69 -7.97 18.32 7.92
C LEU A 69 -6.64 18.96 8.35
N ASP A 70 -6.36 18.91 9.65
CA ASP A 70 -5.05 19.29 10.19
C ASP A 70 -3.94 18.39 9.62
N PRO A 71 -2.95 18.96 8.90
CA PRO A 71 -1.85 18.19 8.32
C PRO A 71 -1.02 17.43 9.36
N THR A 72 -0.93 17.95 10.60
CA THR A 72 -0.17 17.32 11.69
C THR A 72 -0.76 15.96 12.05
N VAL A 73 -2.09 15.90 12.19
CA VAL A 73 -2.82 14.68 12.52
C VAL A 73 -2.72 13.67 11.37
N CYS A 74 -2.80 14.14 10.13
CA CYS A 74 -2.66 13.29 8.95
C CYS A 74 -1.25 12.70 8.83
N ARG A 75 -0.21 13.52 9.07
CA ARG A 75 1.19 13.07 9.09
C ARG A 75 1.43 12.01 10.17
N LEU A 76 0.96 12.26 11.40
CA LEU A 76 1.06 11.30 12.50
C LEU A 76 0.34 9.99 12.16
N ALA A 77 -0.87 10.05 11.60
CA ALA A 77 -1.59 8.85 11.17
C ALA A 77 -0.79 8.03 10.14
N GLY A 78 -0.24 8.68 9.11
CA GLY A 78 0.58 7.98 8.12
C GLY A 78 1.89 7.43 8.67
N LEU A 79 2.57 8.14 9.56
CA LEU A 79 3.80 7.67 10.19
C LEU A 79 3.57 6.42 11.05
N PHE A 80 2.50 6.44 11.87
CA PHE A 80 2.30 5.44 12.91
C PHE A 80 1.45 4.24 12.50
N HIS A 81 0.70 4.27 11.40
CA HIS A 81 -0.27 3.21 11.07
C HIS A 81 0.34 1.79 11.11
N ASP A 82 1.56 1.65 10.57
CA ASP A 82 2.29 0.39 10.46
C ASP A 82 3.45 0.26 11.47
N ALA A 83 3.55 1.16 12.45
CA ALA A 83 4.66 1.19 13.43
C ALA A 83 4.73 -0.05 14.33
N GLY A 84 3.62 -0.77 14.49
CA GLY A 84 3.55 -1.99 15.29
C GLY A 84 3.98 -3.27 14.59
N LYS A 85 4.28 -3.22 13.29
CA LYS A 85 4.45 -4.40 12.41
C LYS A 85 5.61 -5.32 12.79
N PHE A 86 6.72 -4.76 13.26
CA PHE A 86 7.90 -5.51 13.67
C PHE A 86 8.23 -5.38 15.17
N CYS A 87 7.27 -4.92 15.98
CA CYS A 87 7.47 -4.68 17.40
C CYS A 87 8.12 -5.88 18.11
N GLY A 88 9.33 -5.66 18.63
CA GLY A 88 10.13 -6.69 19.30
C GLY A 88 10.85 -7.67 18.36
N GLY A 89 11.17 -7.26 17.13
CA GLY A 89 11.95 -8.02 16.15
C GLY A 89 11.21 -9.24 15.58
N SER A 90 9.88 -9.24 15.62
CA SER A 90 9.08 -10.42 15.26
C SER A 90 7.76 -10.00 14.62
N TYR A 91 7.49 -10.59 13.46
CA TYR A 91 6.19 -10.52 12.80
C TYR A 91 5.20 -11.40 13.60
N HIS A 92 4.08 -10.84 14.07
CA HIS A 92 3.04 -11.54 14.88
C HIS A 92 3.51 -12.18 16.19
N LYS A 93 4.26 -11.47 17.04
CA LYS A 93 4.66 -12.01 18.36
C LYS A 93 3.51 -12.02 19.39
N GLY A 94 2.65 -13.03 19.37
CA GLY A 94 1.51 -13.18 20.30
C GLY A 94 0.19 -12.64 19.75
N ASP A 95 -0.92 -12.86 20.46
CA ASP A 95 -2.31 -12.64 19.99
C ASP A 95 -2.72 -11.16 19.81
N LYS A 96 -1.78 -10.22 19.94
CA LYS A 96 -2.08 -8.79 19.87
C LYS A 96 -1.92 -8.26 18.43
N PRO A 97 -2.98 -7.70 17.82
CA PRO A 97 -2.93 -7.08 16.49
C PRO A 97 -1.85 -6.00 16.38
N GLU A 98 -1.21 -5.90 15.21
CA GLU A 98 -0.15 -4.95 14.88
C GLU A 98 -0.61 -3.50 15.13
N GLU A 99 -1.87 -3.21 14.83
CA GLU A 99 -2.48 -1.90 14.85
C GLU A 99 -2.68 -1.41 16.30
N LYS A 100 -2.94 -2.33 17.25
CA LYS A 100 -2.92 -2.00 18.69
C LYS A 100 -1.51 -1.68 19.18
N ARG A 101 -0.47 -2.28 18.59
CA ARG A 101 0.93 -1.95 18.91
C ARG A 101 1.33 -0.62 18.31
N SER A 102 0.90 -0.32 17.07
CA SER A 102 1.06 0.99 16.43
C SER A 102 0.54 2.12 17.34
N VAL A 103 -0.64 1.93 17.93
CA VAL A 103 -1.22 2.86 18.91
C VAL A 103 -0.37 2.99 20.18
N GLU A 104 0.18 1.89 20.71
CA GLU A 104 1.07 1.95 21.87
C GLU A 104 2.36 2.71 21.58
N VAL A 105 2.95 2.50 20.41
CA VAL A 105 4.14 3.23 19.96
C VAL A 105 3.81 4.72 19.82
N LEU A 106 2.67 5.06 19.21
CA LEU A 106 2.16 6.44 19.14
C LEU A 106 2.04 7.08 20.52
N ARG A 107 1.33 6.43 21.45
CA ARG A 107 1.12 6.94 22.82
C ARG A 107 2.42 7.08 23.59
N LYS A 108 3.35 6.13 23.43
CA LYS A 108 4.66 6.18 24.06
C LYS A 108 5.49 7.34 23.54
N LEU A 109 5.60 7.50 22.22
CA LEU A 109 6.48 8.49 21.60
C LEU A 109 5.93 9.92 21.65
N THR A 110 4.63 10.11 21.82
CA THR A 110 4.01 11.45 21.95
C THR A 110 3.90 11.93 23.40
N ARG A 111 4.00 11.03 24.39
CA ARG A 111 3.78 11.35 25.81
C ARG A 111 4.72 12.45 26.31
N GLY A 112 4.14 13.52 26.84
CA GLY A 112 4.90 14.62 27.48
C GLY A 112 5.69 15.51 26.50
N LYS A 113 5.54 15.32 25.18
CA LYS A 113 6.28 16.10 24.18
C LYS A 113 5.55 17.34 23.65
N GLY A 114 4.37 17.65 24.20
CA GLY A 114 3.60 18.83 23.82
C GLY A 114 2.61 18.64 22.68
N ILE A 115 2.43 17.40 22.17
CA ILE A 115 1.31 17.07 21.28
C ILE A 115 0.03 17.00 22.13
N ALA A 116 -0.99 17.75 21.72
CA ALA A 116 -2.26 17.79 22.44
C ALA A 116 -2.93 16.40 22.42
N THR A 117 -3.44 15.97 23.58
CA THR A 117 -3.98 14.61 23.78
C THR A 117 -5.11 14.28 22.80
N ASN A 118 -5.97 15.26 22.49
CA ASN A 118 -7.06 15.11 21.53
C ASN A 118 -6.59 14.83 20.09
N LEU A 119 -5.38 15.27 19.70
CA LEU A 119 -4.80 14.92 18.39
C LEU A 119 -4.33 13.47 18.40
N VAL A 120 -3.69 13.04 19.49
CA VAL A 120 -3.26 11.64 19.66
C VAL A 120 -4.45 10.69 19.69
N ASP A 121 -5.55 11.08 20.35
CA ASP A 121 -6.80 10.32 20.39
C ASP A 121 -7.41 10.14 18.98
N GLN A 122 -7.41 11.19 18.16
CA GLN A 122 -7.88 11.12 16.77
C GLN A 122 -7.04 10.16 15.92
N VAL A 123 -5.71 10.23 16.07
CA VAL A 123 -4.80 9.33 15.33
C VAL A 123 -4.99 7.88 15.77
N GLU A 124 -5.10 7.62 17.08
CA GLU A 124 -5.39 6.30 17.61
C GLU A 124 -6.70 5.73 17.04
N GLU A 125 -7.78 6.50 17.13
CA GLU A 125 -9.08 6.06 16.62
C GLU A 125 -9.00 5.79 15.11
N SER A 126 -8.31 6.64 14.35
CA SER A 126 -8.15 6.43 12.90
C SER A 126 -7.45 5.12 12.55
N ILE A 127 -6.33 4.81 13.22
CA ILE A 127 -5.57 3.57 13.03
C ILE A 127 -6.44 2.36 13.37
N LEU A 128 -7.20 2.42 14.48
CA LEU A 128 -8.06 1.33 14.90
C LEU A 128 -9.29 1.14 13.99
N GLN A 129 -9.94 2.23 13.55
CA GLN A 129 -11.06 2.17 12.61
C GLN A 129 -10.67 1.58 11.26
N LEU A 130 -9.48 1.94 10.76
CA LEU A 130 -8.94 1.40 9.52
C LEU A 130 -8.79 -0.12 9.61
N TYR A 131 -8.24 -0.60 10.73
CA TYR A 131 -8.07 -2.02 10.98
C TYR A 131 -9.40 -2.78 11.10
N ARG A 132 -10.34 -2.24 11.90
CA ARG A 132 -11.66 -2.86 12.12
C ARG A 132 -12.56 -2.80 10.89
N GLN A 133 -12.21 -1.98 9.90
CA GLN A 133 -13.03 -1.68 8.73
C GLN A 133 -14.41 -1.15 9.11
N ASP A 134 -14.46 -0.30 10.14
CA ASP A 134 -15.71 0.28 10.65
C ASP A 134 -16.48 0.94 9.48
N PRO A 135 -17.82 0.82 9.42
CA PRO A 135 -18.61 1.39 8.33
C PRO A 135 -18.57 2.93 8.32
N ASP A 136 -18.59 3.54 9.51
CA ASP A 136 -18.65 4.99 9.69
C ASP A 136 -17.26 5.57 9.99
N GLN A 137 -16.35 5.43 9.03
CA GLN A 137 -14.98 5.91 9.17
C GLN A 137 -14.89 7.43 9.27
N THR A 138 -14.05 7.92 10.20
CA THR A 138 -13.71 9.35 10.27
C THR A 138 -13.04 9.83 8.98
N LEU A 139 -13.07 11.14 8.73
CA LEU A 139 -12.36 11.72 7.57
C LEU A 139 -10.85 11.43 7.63
N LEU A 140 -10.26 11.39 8.82
CA LEU A 140 -8.84 11.03 8.99
C LEU A 140 -8.57 9.57 8.61
N THR A 141 -9.46 8.65 8.95
CA THR A 141 -9.36 7.23 8.55
C THR A 141 -9.44 7.08 7.04
N LYS A 142 -10.34 7.83 6.40
CA LYS A 142 -10.48 7.90 4.93
C LYS A 142 -9.20 8.43 4.26
N VAL A 143 -8.65 9.52 4.78
CA VAL A 143 -7.36 10.07 4.33
C VAL A 143 -6.22 9.06 4.49
N LEU A 144 -6.14 8.38 5.64
CA LEU A 144 -5.11 7.37 5.90
C LEU A 144 -5.23 6.18 4.94
N TYR A 145 -6.46 5.67 4.74
CA TYR A 145 -6.76 4.61 3.79
C TYR A 145 -6.30 5.00 2.37
N ASP A 146 -6.67 6.18 1.90
CA ASP A 146 -6.29 6.66 0.57
C ASP A 146 -4.77 6.82 0.44
N ALA A 147 -4.10 7.34 1.46
CA ALA A 147 -2.65 7.53 1.46
C ALA A 147 -1.88 6.20 1.34
N ASP A 148 -2.25 5.17 2.11
CA ASP A 148 -1.63 3.83 2.01
C ASP A 148 -1.86 3.18 0.64
N ASN A 149 -3.06 3.31 0.08
CA ASN A 149 -3.37 2.75 -1.24
C ASN A 149 -2.64 3.50 -2.37
N LEU A 150 -2.51 4.83 -2.27
CA LEU A 150 -1.82 5.63 -3.28
C LEU A 150 -0.30 5.37 -3.36
N ASP A 151 0.34 4.85 -2.31
CA ASP A 151 1.77 4.44 -2.31
C ASP A 151 2.04 3.25 -3.24
N LYS A 152 0.99 2.49 -3.58
CA LYS A 152 1.03 1.31 -4.46
C LYS A 152 0.70 1.65 -5.92
N LEU A 153 0.42 2.92 -6.23
CA LEU A 153 -0.02 3.36 -7.56
C LEU A 153 0.99 4.26 -8.27
N GLY A 154 0.90 4.27 -9.60
CA GLY A 154 1.76 5.05 -10.49
C GLY A 154 3.21 4.59 -10.45
N LEU A 155 4.11 5.47 -10.93
CA LEU A 155 5.54 5.15 -11.09
C LEU A 155 6.24 4.78 -9.78
N LEU A 156 5.81 5.39 -8.67
CA LEU A 156 6.32 5.05 -7.33
C LEU A 156 5.91 3.63 -6.93
N GLY A 157 4.64 3.28 -7.08
CA GLY A 157 4.14 1.93 -6.81
C GLY A 157 4.88 0.87 -7.62
N ILE A 158 5.14 1.15 -8.90
CA ILE A 158 5.91 0.28 -9.79
C ILE A 158 7.35 0.09 -9.28
N ALA A 159 8.04 1.17 -8.89
CA ALA A 159 9.38 1.07 -8.33
C ALA A 159 9.38 0.22 -7.05
N ASN A 160 8.44 0.47 -6.14
CA ASN A 160 8.27 -0.28 -4.90
C ASN A 160 7.98 -1.77 -5.15
N TYR A 161 7.17 -2.09 -6.16
CA TYR A 161 6.88 -3.46 -6.57
C TYR A 161 8.17 -4.22 -6.93
N PHE A 162 9.03 -3.68 -7.80
CA PHE A 162 10.28 -4.33 -8.17
C PHE A 162 11.33 -4.35 -7.06
N VAL A 163 11.45 -3.29 -6.27
CA VAL A 163 12.33 -3.26 -5.10
C VAL A 163 11.94 -4.37 -4.12
N LYS A 164 10.65 -4.53 -3.82
CA LYS A 164 10.14 -5.58 -2.92
C LYS A 164 10.41 -6.99 -3.46
N ILE A 165 10.30 -7.18 -4.77
CA ILE A 165 10.65 -8.43 -5.45
C ILE A 165 12.15 -8.73 -5.29
N GLY A 166 13.01 -7.74 -5.55
CA GLY A 166 14.46 -7.88 -5.40
C GLY A 166 14.90 -8.17 -3.97
N LEU A 167 14.34 -7.48 -2.97
CA LEU A 167 14.62 -7.72 -1.55
C LEU A 167 14.26 -9.15 -1.11
N ARG A 168 13.21 -9.72 -1.71
CA ARG A 168 12.80 -11.13 -1.53
C ARG A 168 13.67 -12.13 -2.31
N GLY A 169 14.75 -11.67 -2.94
CA GLY A 169 15.68 -12.51 -3.69
C GLY A 169 15.10 -13.05 -5.00
N SER A 170 14.05 -12.41 -5.53
CA SER A 170 13.42 -12.80 -6.79
C SER A 170 13.82 -11.82 -7.89
N GLY A 171 14.14 -12.34 -9.07
CA GLY A 171 14.28 -11.56 -10.29
C GLY A 171 12.98 -11.52 -11.10
N LEU A 172 13.06 -10.97 -12.31
CA LEU A 172 11.96 -11.04 -13.26
C LEU A 172 11.71 -12.51 -13.65
N SER A 173 10.50 -13.01 -13.39
CA SER A 173 10.14 -14.41 -13.57
C SER A 173 8.64 -14.56 -13.84
N SER A 174 8.21 -15.72 -14.33
CA SER A 174 6.78 -16.00 -14.57
C SER A 174 5.91 -15.76 -13.31
N SER A 175 6.41 -16.14 -12.13
CA SER A 175 5.67 -15.95 -10.88
C SER A 175 5.51 -14.48 -10.49
N VAL A 176 6.47 -13.63 -10.85
CA VAL A 176 6.40 -12.18 -10.73
C VAL A 176 5.40 -11.62 -11.74
N LEU A 177 5.49 -12.02 -13.01
CA LEU A 177 4.59 -11.52 -14.05
C LEU A 177 3.11 -11.85 -13.75
N HIS A 178 2.80 -13.05 -13.27
CA HIS A 178 1.44 -13.35 -12.81
C HIS A 178 0.94 -12.40 -11.70
N LYS A 179 1.83 -11.99 -10.77
CA LYS A 179 1.47 -11.04 -9.69
C LYS A 179 1.15 -9.64 -10.22
N ALA A 180 1.57 -9.28 -11.44
CA ALA A 180 1.16 -8.02 -12.04
C ALA A 180 -0.37 -7.92 -12.22
N THR A 181 -1.09 -9.05 -12.21
CA THR A 181 -2.56 -9.09 -12.10
C THR A 181 -3.07 -8.28 -10.90
N VAL A 182 -2.39 -8.38 -9.75
CA VAL A 182 -2.76 -7.66 -8.53
C VAL A 182 -2.59 -6.16 -8.74
N GLU A 183 -1.41 -5.75 -9.22
CA GLU A 183 -1.07 -4.34 -9.45
C GLU A 183 -2.02 -3.68 -10.47
N LEU A 184 -2.34 -4.37 -11.56
CA LEU A 184 -3.27 -3.90 -12.56
C LEU A 184 -4.71 -3.83 -12.04
N THR A 185 -5.15 -4.83 -11.28
CA THR A 185 -6.49 -4.84 -10.70
C THR A 185 -6.68 -3.68 -9.72
N TYR A 186 -5.73 -3.45 -8.82
CA TYR A 186 -5.80 -2.31 -7.91
C TYR A 186 -5.70 -0.98 -8.66
N ALA A 187 -4.83 -0.85 -9.66
CA ALA A 187 -4.77 0.36 -10.46
C ALA A 187 -6.09 0.66 -11.17
N ARG A 188 -6.73 -0.35 -11.75
CA ARG A 188 -8.01 -0.21 -12.45
C ARG A 188 -9.11 0.32 -11.55
N HIS A 189 -9.27 -0.25 -10.36
CA HIS A 189 -10.36 0.10 -9.45
C HIS A 189 -10.02 1.21 -8.46
N ALA A 190 -8.77 1.69 -8.43
CA ALA A 190 -8.35 2.71 -7.48
C ALA A 190 -9.26 3.96 -7.47
N PRO A 191 -9.65 4.56 -8.61
CA PRO A 191 -10.55 5.72 -8.60
C PRO A 191 -11.91 5.46 -7.95
N ASP A 192 -12.36 4.21 -7.94
CA ASP A 192 -13.66 3.77 -7.42
C ASP A 192 -13.55 3.17 -6.00
N CYS A 193 -12.33 2.89 -5.53
CA CYS A 193 -12.06 2.42 -4.18
C CYS A 193 -11.60 3.52 -3.22
N LEU A 194 -11.07 4.64 -3.72
CA LEU A 194 -10.59 5.72 -2.86
C LEU A 194 -11.73 6.60 -2.33
N THR A 195 -11.62 6.92 -1.04
CA THR A 195 -12.69 7.48 -0.21
C THR A 195 -12.77 9.01 -0.27
N THR A 196 -11.65 9.69 -0.42
CA THR A 196 -11.55 11.17 -0.46
C THR A 196 -11.59 11.69 -1.89
N GLU A 197 -12.06 12.91 -2.11
CA GLU A 197 -12.08 13.46 -3.48
C GLU A 197 -10.66 13.73 -3.98
N THR A 198 -9.80 14.28 -3.12
CA THR A 198 -8.38 14.51 -3.43
C THR A 198 -7.67 13.18 -3.77
N GLY A 199 -7.97 12.11 -3.01
CA GLY A 199 -7.44 10.77 -3.25
C GLY A 199 -7.85 10.25 -4.61
N ARG A 200 -9.15 10.29 -4.93
CA ARG A 200 -9.67 9.88 -6.25
C ARG A 200 -9.04 10.66 -7.39
N GLU A 201 -8.87 11.98 -7.26
CA GLU A 201 -8.22 12.80 -8.29
C GLU A 201 -6.77 12.34 -8.53
N ILE A 202 -6.01 12.05 -7.47
CA ILE A 202 -4.64 11.54 -7.59
C ILE A 202 -4.64 10.14 -8.21
N ALA A 203 -5.57 9.26 -7.83
CA ALA A 203 -5.69 7.93 -8.41
C ALA A 203 -5.97 8.00 -9.92
N ARG A 204 -6.90 8.85 -10.38
CA ARG A 204 -7.18 9.07 -11.82
C ARG A 204 -5.93 9.47 -12.61
N LYS A 205 -4.96 10.16 -11.97
CA LYS A 205 -3.67 10.54 -12.59
C LYS A 205 -2.60 9.44 -12.51
N ARG A 206 -2.59 8.62 -11.45
CA ARG A 206 -1.56 7.60 -11.19
C ARG A 206 -1.88 6.25 -11.80
N ALA A 207 -3.13 5.79 -11.70
CA ALA A 207 -3.56 4.48 -12.17
C ALA A 207 -3.23 4.22 -13.66
N PRO A 208 -3.48 5.17 -14.59
CA PRO A 208 -3.12 4.96 -16.00
C PRO A 208 -1.63 4.71 -16.23
N LYS A 209 -0.75 5.28 -15.38
CA LYS A 209 0.70 5.09 -15.47
C LYS A 209 1.09 3.66 -15.08
N THR A 210 0.48 3.09 -14.03
CA THR A 210 0.66 1.68 -13.67
C THR A 210 0.24 0.77 -14.81
N ILE A 211 -0.98 0.98 -15.33
CA ILE A 211 -1.54 0.15 -16.40
C ILE A 211 -0.68 0.21 -17.66
N THR A 212 -0.28 1.43 -18.08
CA THR A 212 0.55 1.63 -19.27
C THR A 212 1.90 0.95 -19.13
N PHE A 213 2.57 1.12 -17.99
CA PHE A 213 3.88 0.51 -17.75
C PHE A 213 3.82 -1.02 -17.85
N PHE A 214 2.87 -1.67 -17.16
CA PHE A 214 2.80 -3.13 -17.18
C PHE A 214 2.42 -3.66 -18.56
N ARG A 215 1.55 -2.97 -19.32
CA ARG A 215 1.29 -3.29 -20.73
C ARG A 215 2.57 -3.25 -21.57
N GLN A 216 3.29 -2.13 -21.51
CA GLN A 216 4.54 -1.94 -22.26
C GLN A 216 5.63 -2.94 -21.84
N LEU A 217 5.73 -3.25 -20.55
CA LEU A 217 6.65 -4.28 -20.06
C LEU A 217 6.32 -5.64 -20.65
N LEU A 218 5.05 -6.07 -20.61
CA LEU A 218 4.64 -7.36 -21.16
C LEU A 218 4.81 -7.42 -22.67
N ASP A 219 4.60 -6.32 -23.38
CA ASP A 219 4.82 -6.23 -24.82
C ASP A 219 6.31 -6.34 -25.17
N SER A 220 7.17 -5.57 -24.50
CA SER A 220 8.63 -5.64 -24.68
C SER A 220 9.18 -7.03 -24.38
N LEU A 221 8.75 -7.68 -23.29
CA LEU A 221 9.19 -9.04 -22.96
C LEU A 221 8.77 -10.08 -23.99
N ARG A 222 7.65 -9.85 -24.69
CA ARG A 222 7.17 -10.72 -25.76
C ARG A 222 7.93 -10.48 -27.06
N GLU A 223 8.18 -9.22 -27.40
CA GLU A 223 8.99 -8.82 -28.57
C GLU A 223 10.42 -9.36 -28.49
N ASP A 224 11.01 -9.32 -27.31
CA ASP A 224 12.35 -9.87 -27.05
C ASP A 224 12.38 -11.41 -26.95
N GLY A 225 11.22 -12.08 -27.07
CA GLY A 225 11.11 -13.54 -26.99
C GLY A 225 11.37 -14.14 -25.60
N LEU A 226 11.29 -13.33 -24.54
CA LEU A 226 11.57 -13.74 -23.16
C LEU A 226 10.35 -14.36 -22.47
N PHE A 227 9.22 -13.64 -22.48
CA PHE A 227 7.98 -14.07 -21.82
C PHE A 227 6.75 -13.67 -22.65
N ASP A 228 6.02 -14.64 -23.21
CA ASP A 228 4.74 -14.37 -23.89
C ASP A 228 3.58 -14.35 -22.89
N PHE A 229 3.48 -13.26 -22.14
CA PHE A 229 2.36 -12.98 -21.25
C PHE A 229 1.41 -11.96 -21.87
N ARG A 230 0.11 -12.10 -21.57
CA ARG A 230 -0.96 -11.26 -22.07
C ARG A 230 -1.89 -10.89 -20.93
N ILE A 231 -2.52 -9.72 -21.05
CA ILE A 231 -3.60 -9.30 -20.16
C ILE A 231 -4.91 -9.79 -20.76
N LYS A 232 -5.69 -10.52 -19.96
CA LYS A 232 -7.07 -10.88 -20.27
C LYS A 232 -7.99 -10.19 -19.29
N GLU A 233 -8.95 -9.43 -19.79
CA GLU A 233 -9.99 -8.84 -18.97
C GLU A 233 -11.01 -9.92 -18.58
N VAL A 234 -11.24 -10.10 -17.27
CA VAL A 234 -12.18 -11.09 -16.74
C VAL A 234 -13.15 -10.41 -15.79
N VAL A 235 -14.44 -10.50 -16.09
CA VAL A 235 -15.49 -10.05 -15.17
C VAL A 235 -15.69 -11.10 -14.08
N PHE A 236 -15.58 -10.70 -12.82
CA PHE A 236 -15.82 -11.54 -11.66
C PHE A 236 -16.36 -10.66 -10.54
N ASN A 237 -17.43 -11.04 -9.84
CA ASN A 237 -17.75 -10.30 -8.62
C ASN A 237 -18.51 -8.99 -8.74
N ASN A 238 -18.77 -8.45 -9.93
CA ASN A 238 -18.90 -7.00 -10.28
C ASN A 238 -17.58 -6.24 -10.54
N LEU A 239 -16.43 -6.91 -10.45
CA LEU A 239 -15.12 -6.37 -10.75
C LEU A 239 -14.68 -6.78 -12.15
N LEU A 240 -13.86 -5.93 -12.76
CA LEU A 240 -13.12 -6.25 -13.97
C LEU A 240 -11.66 -6.50 -13.59
N LEU A 241 -11.17 -7.72 -13.79
CA LEU A 241 -9.81 -8.12 -13.44
C LEU A 241 -8.92 -8.13 -14.68
N ASP A 242 -7.75 -7.50 -14.58
CA ASP A 242 -6.70 -7.55 -15.61
C ASP A 242 -5.79 -8.76 -15.36
N VAL A 243 -6.23 -9.94 -15.79
CA VAL A 243 -5.55 -11.20 -15.53
C VAL A 243 -4.33 -11.36 -16.43
N VAL A 244 -3.14 -11.36 -15.82
CA VAL A 244 -1.85 -11.57 -16.51
C VAL A 244 -1.56 -13.06 -16.58
N THR A 245 -1.66 -13.62 -17.80
CA THR A 245 -1.51 -15.05 -18.07
C THR A 245 -0.53 -15.28 -19.22
N PRO A 246 0.32 -16.33 -19.18
CA PRO A 246 1.11 -16.70 -20.34
C PRO A 246 0.18 -17.21 -21.46
N ALA A 247 0.61 -17.05 -22.71
CA ALA A 247 -0.13 -17.54 -23.88
C ALA A 247 -0.23 -19.07 -23.88
N LEU A 248 0.87 -19.74 -23.51
CA LEU A 248 0.96 -21.19 -23.40
C LEU A 248 1.70 -21.59 -22.11
N CYS A 249 1.37 -22.77 -21.60
CA CYS A 249 2.15 -23.47 -20.60
C CYS A 249 3.47 -23.97 -21.19
N LYS A 250 4.42 -24.30 -20.32
CA LYS A 250 5.70 -24.93 -20.71
C LYS A 250 5.53 -26.24 -21.49
N CYS A 251 4.38 -26.92 -21.35
CA CYS A 251 4.04 -28.12 -22.11
C CYS A 251 3.34 -27.82 -23.46
N GLY A 252 3.27 -26.55 -23.88
CA GLY A 252 2.64 -26.13 -25.14
C GLY A 252 1.11 -26.02 -25.12
N HIS A 253 0.45 -26.30 -23.99
CA HIS A 253 -1.01 -26.23 -23.87
C HIS A 253 -1.47 -24.94 -23.18
N GLN A 254 -2.72 -24.54 -23.40
CA GLN A 254 -3.30 -23.35 -22.78
C GLN A 254 -3.58 -23.56 -21.28
N PHE A 255 -3.62 -22.44 -20.54
CA PHE A 255 -4.13 -22.39 -19.17
C PHE A 255 -5.61 -22.04 -19.16
N SER A 256 -6.37 -22.74 -18.31
CA SER A 256 -7.68 -22.29 -17.83
C SER A 256 -7.52 -21.43 -16.58
N GLN A 257 -8.49 -20.56 -16.31
CA GLN A 257 -8.54 -19.75 -15.10
C GLN A 257 -9.70 -20.22 -14.20
N LYS A 258 -9.42 -20.42 -12.92
CA LYS A 258 -10.43 -20.60 -11.89
C LYS A 258 -10.35 -19.41 -10.92
N ILE A 259 -11.48 -18.73 -10.73
CA ILE A 259 -11.58 -17.58 -9.84
C ILE A 259 -12.64 -17.88 -8.78
N SER A 260 -12.31 -17.64 -7.52
CA SER A 260 -13.24 -17.74 -6.40
C SER A 260 -13.00 -16.62 -5.40
N GLU A 261 -14.03 -16.34 -4.61
CA GLU A 261 -13.96 -15.39 -3.51
C GLU A 261 -14.10 -16.14 -2.19
N VAL A 262 -13.18 -15.90 -1.25
CA VAL A 262 -13.10 -16.60 0.03
C VAL A 262 -13.10 -15.56 1.15
N PRO A 263 -14.05 -15.64 2.11
CA PRO A 263 -14.02 -14.76 3.28
C PRO A 263 -12.73 -14.99 4.10
N GLY A 264 -11.93 -13.94 4.28
CA GLY A 264 -10.75 -13.95 5.14
C GLY A 264 -10.98 -13.18 6.45
N ILE A 265 -9.98 -13.23 7.35
CA ILE A 265 -10.05 -12.58 8.66
C ILE A 265 -10.05 -11.05 8.54
N LYS A 266 -9.20 -10.50 7.66
CA LYS A 266 -9.06 -9.05 7.44
C LYS A 266 -9.87 -8.55 6.24
N CYS A 267 -10.04 -9.35 5.20
CA CYS A 267 -10.70 -8.96 3.96
C CYS A 267 -11.28 -10.21 3.27
N SER A 268 -12.27 -10.02 2.39
CA SER A 268 -12.59 -11.05 1.41
C SER A 268 -11.46 -11.16 0.39
N GLU A 269 -10.99 -12.37 0.10
CA GLU A 269 -9.88 -12.63 -0.81
C GLU A 269 -10.37 -13.17 -2.16
N ILE A 270 -9.81 -12.66 -3.25
CA ILE A 270 -9.92 -13.28 -4.57
C ILE A 270 -8.80 -14.29 -4.72
N HIS A 271 -9.16 -15.54 -5.01
CA HIS A 271 -8.25 -16.63 -5.32
C HIS A 271 -8.34 -16.91 -6.82
N LEU A 272 -7.25 -16.64 -7.54
CA LEU A 272 -7.12 -16.84 -8.98
C LEU A 272 -6.08 -17.93 -9.25
N ALA A 273 -6.51 -19.03 -9.86
CA ALA A 273 -5.64 -20.13 -10.26
C ALA A 273 -5.55 -20.23 -11.79
N HIS A 274 -4.32 -20.31 -12.31
CA HIS A 274 -4.02 -20.68 -13.69
C HIS A 274 -3.68 -22.16 -13.73
N ILE A 275 -4.50 -22.98 -14.38
CA ILE A 275 -4.38 -24.44 -14.39
C ILE A 275 -4.14 -24.92 -15.81
N CYS A 276 -3.07 -25.70 -16.01
CA CYS A 276 -2.85 -26.42 -17.26
C CYS A 276 -3.33 -27.86 -17.09
N HIS A 277 -4.38 -28.25 -17.81
CA HIS A 277 -4.95 -29.61 -17.68
C HIS A 277 -4.07 -30.71 -18.30
N SER A 278 -3.11 -30.37 -19.16
CA SER A 278 -2.21 -31.34 -19.79
C SER A 278 -1.09 -31.77 -18.84
N CYS A 279 -0.32 -30.82 -18.28
CA CYS A 279 0.80 -31.14 -17.38
C CYS A 279 0.51 -30.89 -15.89
N GLN A 280 -0.74 -30.54 -15.55
CA GLN A 280 -1.20 -30.24 -14.20
C GLN A 280 -0.47 -29.07 -13.49
N SER A 281 0.24 -28.24 -14.25
CA SER A 281 0.85 -27.02 -13.70
C SER A 281 -0.25 -26.10 -13.16
N ASN A 282 -0.06 -25.64 -11.92
CA ASN A 282 -0.98 -24.75 -11.24
C ASN A 282 -0.21 -23.54 -10.67
N TYR A 283 -0.66 -22.34 -11.01
CA TYR A 283 -0.19 -21.11 -10.39
C TYR A 283 -1.36 -20.41 -9.72
N GLU A 284 -1.29 -20.22 -8.40
CA GLU A 284 -2.33 -19.58 -7.61
C GLU A 284 -1.88 -18.21 -7.10
N LEU A 285 -2.76 -17.23 -7.23
CA LEU A 285 -2.63 -15.88 -6.73
C LEU A 285 -3.78 -15.59 -5.77
N ARG A 286 -3.46 -15.01 -4.61
CA ARG A 286 -4.44 -14.57 -3.61
C ARG A 286 -4.21 -13.11 -3.28
N PHE A 287 -5.28 -12.33 -3.26
CA PHE A 287 -5.23 -10.90 -2.91
C PHE A 287 -6.59 -10.43 -2.38
N CYS A 288 -6.60 -9.41 -1.52
CA CYS A 288 -7.85 -8.82 -1.05
C CYS A 288 -8.67 -8.30 -2.24
N ARG A 289 -9.98 -8.51 -2.18
CA ARG A 289 -10.94 -7.94 -3.10
C ARG A 289 -10.94 -6.40 -2.97
N PRO A 290 -10.80 -5.65 -4.09
CA PRO A 290 -11.00 -4.20 -4.07
C PRO A 290 -12.38 -3.83 -3.50
N ARG A 291 -12.41 -2.88 -2.56
CA ARG A 291 -13.63 -2.37 -1.93
C ARG A 291 -14.15 -1.20 -2.76
N LEU A 292 -15.05 -1.48 -3.71
CA LEU A 292 -15.74 -0.42 -4.44
C LEU A 292 -16.59 0.40 -3.47
N ILE A 293 -16.53 1.72 -3.61
CA ILE A 293 -17.38 2.65 -2.88
C ILE A 293 -18.53 3.01 -3.83
N GLU A 294 -19.74 2.62 -3.45
CA GLU A 294 -20.97 2.98 -4.17
C GLU A 294 -21.34 4.45 -3.99
#